data_AF-A0A4U1B2L5-F1
#
_entry.id   AF-A0A4U1B2L5-F1
#
_cell.length_a   1.000
_cell.length_b   1.000
_cell.length_c   1.000
_cell.angle_alpha   90.00
_cell.angle_beta   90.00
_cell.angle_gamma   90.00
#
_symmetry.space_group_name_H-M   'P 1'
#
loop_
_entity.id
_entity.type
_entity.pdbx_description
1 polymer ?
#
loop_
_entity_poly.entity_id
_entity_poly.type
_entity_poly.pdbx_seq_one_letter_code
_entity_poly.pdbx_strand_id
1 'polypeptide(L)'
;MELKEFVKETLIQISAGIKDAQEEIRNSGGVVNPAHREKAENTGDSHFGVLPNGQNIFLVDFDVSVTVVEEAETDAKAKLNVASLLTLSAGGDSAKSSKAINNISFKVPLALPTDDVSKEDLAARDEAQIQARREMVQRKKARGSRFGGF
;
A
#
# COMPACT_ATOMS: atom_id res chain seq x y z
N MET A 1 15.53 13.58 -11.87
CA MET A 1 14.21 12.97 -12.17
C MET A 1 13.13 13.87 -11.60
N GLU A 2 12.00 13.99 -12.27
CA GLU A 2 10.89 14.80 -11.75
C GLU A 2 10.24 14.09 -10.55
N LEU A 3 9.66 14.86 -9.61
CA LEU A 3 8.98 14.29 -8.44
C LEU A 3 7.91 13.27 -8.83
N LYS A 4 7.14 13.54 -9.89
CA LYS A 4 6.09 12.62 -10.38
C LYS A 4 6.65 11.27 -10.86
N GLU A 5 7.84 11.28 -11.46
CA GLU A 5 8.49 10.07 -11.98
C GLU A 5 9.03 9.25 -10.82
N PHE A 6 9.67 9.92 -9.85
CA PHE A 6 10.16 9.29 -8.63
C PHE A 6 9.06 8.58 -7.86
N VAL A 7 7.94 9.26 -7.60
CA VAL A 7 6.79 8.66 -6.89
C VAL A 7 6.25 7.47 -7.66
N LYS A 8 6.05 7.60 -8.98
CA LYS A 8 5.56 6.51 -9.84
C LYS A 8 6.49 5.29 -9.79
N GLU A 9 7.78 5.49 -10.04
CA GLU A 9 8.77 4.40 -10.10
C GLU A 9 8.91 3.71 -8.74
N THR A 10 8.93 4.47 -7.65
CA THR A 10 8.99 3.92 -6.29
C THR A 10 7.80 3.01 -6.00
N LEU A 11 6.58 3.46 -6.26
CA LEU A 11 5.36 2.66 -6.02
C LEU A 11 5.33 1.39 -6.88
N ILE A 12 5.81 1.48 -8.13
CA ILE A 12 5.93 0.32 -9.03
C ILE A 12 6.96 -0.68 -8.49
N GLN A 13 8.15 -0.21 -8.11
CA GLN A 13 9.23 -1.07 -7.59
C GLN A 13 8.82 -1.77 -6.29
N ILE A 14 8.18 -1.05 -5.36
CA ILE A 14 7.63 -1.65 -4.12
C ILE A 14 6.64 -2.77 -4.49
N SER A 15 5.70 -2.48 -5.38
CA SER A 15 4.67 -3.45 -5.78
C SER A 15 5.27 -4.67 -6.48
N ALA A 16 6.25 -4.46 -7.37
CA ALA A 16 6.96 -5.53 -8.07
C ALA A 16 7.75 -6.40 -7.08
N GLY A 17 8.55 -5.79 -6.21
CA GLY A 17 9.35 -6.53 -5.23
C GLY A 17 8.49 -7.36 -4.27
N ILE A 18 7.31 -6.86 -3.87
CA ILE A 18 6.36 -7.66 -3.07
C ILE A 18 5.86 -8.86 -3.86
N LYS A 19 5.46 -8.65 -5.12
CA LYS A 19 4.95 -9.73 -5.97
C LYS A 19 6.02 -10.79 -6.23
N ASP A 20 7.24 -10.38 -6.54
CA ASP A 20 8.35 -11.29 -6.82
C ASP A 20 8.72 -12.10 -5.57
N ALA A 21 8.69 -11.48 -4.39
CA ALA A 21 9.00 -12.14 -3.12
C ALA A 21 7.93 -13.17 -2.68
N GLN A 22 6.68 -13.05 -3.14
CA GLN A 22 5.58 -13.92 -2.69
C GLN A 22 5.84 -15.39 -2.97
N GLU A 23 6.37 -15.75 -4.14
CA GLU A 23 6.61 -17.13 -4.50
C GLU A 23 7.77 -17.74 -3.69
N GLU A 24 8.90 -17.05 -3.62
CA GLU A 24 10.09 -17.52 -2.91
C GLU A 24 9.84 -17.69 -1.41
N ILE A 25 9.15 -16.73 -0.79
CA ILE A 25 8.83 -16.81 0.63
C ILE A 25 7.79 -17.91 0.90
N ARG A 26 6.83 -18.14 0.00
CA ARG A 26 5.89 -19.27 0.13
C ARG A 26 6.59 -20.61 0.09
N ASN A 27 7.55 -20.78 -0.82
CA ASN A 27 8.36 -21.99 -0.89
C ASN A 27 9.19 -22.23 0.38
N SER A 28 9.47 -21.15 1.12
CA SER A 28 10.15 -21.18 2.43
C SER A 28 9.18 -21.29 3.62
N GLY A 29 7.88 -21.45 3.37
CA GLY A 29 6.84 -21.60 4.40
C GLY A 29 6.26 -20.30 4.97
N GLY A 30 6.60 -19.13 4.39
CA GLY A 30 6.04 -17.83 4.77
C GLY A 30 4.92 -17.36 3.84
N VAL A 31 4.36 -16.17 4.14
CA VAL A 31 3.38 -15.49 3.27
C VAL A 31 3.68 -13.99 3.27
N VAL A 32 3.85 -13.39 2.09
CA VAL A 32 4.09 -11.95 1.94
C VAL A 32 2.78 -11.24 1.67
N ASN A 33 2.47 -10.20 2.46
CA ASN A 33 1.25 -9.41 2.35
C ASN A 33 -0.02 -10.28 2.20
N PRO A 34 -0.36 -11.07 3.22
CA PRO A 34 -1.53 -11.95 3.18
C PRO A 34 -2.83 -11.15 3.09
N ALA A 35 -3.83 -11.73 2.43
CA ALA A 35 -5.21 -11.26 2.49
C ALA A 35 -5.74 -11.50 3.90
N HIS A 36 -6.30 -10.46 4.51
CA HIS A 36 -6.81 -10.57 5.87
C HIS A 36 -8.02 -9.66 6.11
N ARG A 37 -8.98 -10.14 6.89
CA ARG A 37 -10.07 -9.33 7.43
C ARG A 37 -9.61 -8.74 8.74
N GLU A 38 -8.99 -7.57 8.68
CA GLU A 38 -8.60 -6.88 9.90
C GLU A 38 -9.85 -6.35 10.62
N LYS A 39 -9.94 -6.60 11.92
CA LYS A 39 -10.93 -5.94 12.78
C LYS A 39 -10.38 -4.57 13.13
N ALA A 40 -11.22 -3.53 13.00
CA ALA A 40 -10.84 -2.12 13.19
C ALA A 40 -10.19 -1.78 14.54
N GLU A 41 -10.20 -2.71 15.50
CA GLU A 41 -9.74 -2.54 16.88
C GLU A 41 -8.24 -2.84 17.07
N ASN A 42 -7.53 -3.36 16.06
CA ASN A 42 -6.13 -3.82 16.17
C ASN A 42 -5.17 -3.28 15.09
N THR A 43 -5.52 -2.19 14.42
CA THR A 43 -4.73 -1.66 13.30
C THR A 43 -3.71 -0.64 13.78
N GLY A 44 -2.43 -0.78 13.39
CA GLY A 44 -1.39 0.23 13.66
C GLY A 44 -1.49 1.46 12.76
N ASP A 45 -0.71 2.51 13.06
CA ASP A 45 -0.77 3.84 12.40
C ASP A 45 -0.57 3.84 10.87
N SER A 46 0.06 2.80 10.33
CA SER A 46 0.30 2.66 8.88
C SER A 46 -0.85 1.99 8.14
N HIS A 47 -1.78 1.34 8.83
CA HIS A 47 -2.94 0.70 8.21
C HIS A 47 -4.02 1.74 7.95
N PHE A 48 -4.42 1.87 6.69
CA PHE A 48 -5.41 2.84 6.25
C PHE A 48 -6.81 2.24 6.14
N GLY A 49 -6.91 0.95 5.79
CA GLY A 49 -8.18 0.27 5.62
C GLY A 49 -8.05 -1.05 4.87
N VAL A 50 -9.20 -1.66 4.57
CA VAL A 50 -9.27 -2.96 3.89
C VAL A 50 -10.29 -2.89 2.75
N LEU A 51 -9.92 -3.40 1.58
CA LEU A 51 -10.83 -3.56 0.45
C LEU A 51 -11.78 -4.76 0.65
N PRO A 52 -12.92 -4.82 -0.06
CA PRO A 52 -13.89 -5.92 0.07
C PRO A 52 -13.32 -7.31 -0.23
N ASN A 53 -12.22 -7.42 -0.97
CA ASN A 53 -11.51 -8.67 -1.25
C ASN A 53 -10.50 -9.09 -0.15
N GLY A 54 -10.39 -8.33 0.94
CA GLY A 54 -9.46 -8.62 2.05
C GLY A 54 -8.05 -8.08 1.84
N GLN A 55 -7.84 -7.26 0.80
CA GLN A 55 -6.58 -6.59 0.55
C GLN A 55 -6.45 -5.37 1.46
N ASN A 56 -5.39 -5.36 2.27
CA ASN A 56 -5.07 -4.25 3.17
C ASN A 56 -4.47 -3.07 2.40
N ILE A 57 -4.82 -1.87 2.83
CA ILE A 57 -4.31 -0.59 2.31
C ILE A 57 -3.37 -0.03 3.37
N PHE A 58 -2.13 0.24 2.98
CA PHE A 58 -1.13 0.84 3.87
C PHE A 58 -0.74 2.23 3.37
N LEU A 59 -0.34 3.10 4.30
CA LEU A 59 0.22 4.40 3.99
C LEU A 59 1.70 4.25 3.66
N VAL A 60 2.09 4.57 2.42
CA VAL A 60 3.49 4.76 2.04
C VAL A 60 3.87 6.19 2.41
N ASP A 61 4.79 6.34 3.35
CA ASP A 61 5.30 7.63 3.79
C ASP A 61 6.45 8.09 2.90
N PHE A 62 6.25 9.21 2.19
CA PHE A 62 7.27 9.86 1.39
C PHE A 62 7.81 11.06 2.15
N ASP A 63 9.12 11.10 2.33
CA ASP A 63 9.85 12.28 2.76
C ASP A 63 10.92 12.57 1.70
N VAL A 64 10.72 13.64 0.92
CA VAL A 64 11.47 13.88 -0.32
C VAL A 64 12.03 15.30 -0.37
N SER A 65 13.33 15.41 -0.62
CA SER A 65 13.98 16.68 -0.94
C SER A 65 13.94 16.96 -2.44
N VAL A 66 13.31 18.07 -2.83
CA VAL A 66 13.26 18.57 -4.20
C VAL A 66 14.13 19.81 -4.36
N THR A 67 14.81 19.90 -5.49
CA THR A 67 15.62 21.04 -5.90
C THR A 67 14.93 21.78 -7.03
N VAL A 68 14.84 23.09 -6.91
CA VAL A 68 14.43 23.97 -8.02
C VAL A 68 15.70 24.33 -8.80
N VAL A 69 15.71 24.01 -10.08
CA VAL A 69 16.75 24.49 -11.00
C VAL A 69 16.11 25.56 -11.87
N GLU A 70 16.44 26.81 -11.59
CA GLU A 70 16.12 27.94 -12.45
C GLU A 70 17.19 28.00 -13.55
N GLU A 71 16.84 27.59 -14.77
CA GLU A 71 17.69 27.85 -15.93
C GLU A 71 17.51 29.32 -16.32
N ALA A 72 18.58 30.10 -16.13
CA ALA A 72 18.61 31.52 -16.44
C ALA A 72 18.72 31.73 -17.96
N GLU A 73 17.67 31.39 -18.71
CA GLU A 73 17.41 31.95 -20.03
C GLU A 73 15.90 31.83 -20.36
N THR A 74 15.37 32.93 -20.85
CA THR A 74 13.97 33.26 -21.15
C THR A 74 13.11 32.10 -21.71
N ASP A 75 11.92 31.90 -21.13
CA ASP A 75 10.82 30.98 -21.50
C ASP A 75 10.86 29.51 -21.02
N ALA A 76 11.87 29.07 -20.26
CA ALA A 76 11.88 27.71 -19.69
C ALA A 76 11.04 27.59 -18.40
N LYS A 77 9.99 26.76 -18.42
CA LYS A 77 9.20 26.40 -17.22
C LYS A 77 10.12 25.81 -16.15
N ALA A 78 10.13 26.39 -14.95
CA ALA A 78 10.87 25.86 -13.81
C ALA A 78 10.49 24.38 -13.55
N LYS A 79 11.50 23.53 -13.41
CA LYS A 79 11.36 22.07 -13.22
C LYS A 79 11.77 21.66 -11.81
N LEU A 80 11.05 20.72 -11.21
CA LEU A 80 11.31 20.21 -9.85
C LEU A 80 12.05 18.88 -9.93
N ASN A 81 13.32 18.88 -9.55
CA ASN A 81 14.14 17.68 -9.58
C ASN A 81 14.32 17.09 -8.18
N VAL A 82 14.04 15.79 -8.02
CA VAL A 82 14.37 15.05 -6.79
C VAL A 82 15.89 14.86 -6.71
N ALA A 83 16.46 15.19 -5.56
CA ALA A 83 17.88 14.97 -5.31
C ALA A 83 18.10 13.51 -4.86
N SER A 84 18.74 12.69 -5.71
CA SER A 84 19.20 11.36 -5.29
C SER A 84 20.43 11.52 -4.40
N LEU A 85 20.29 11.24 -3.10
CA LEU A 85 21.41 11.24 -2.14
C LEU A 85 22.22 9.93 -2.26
N LEU A 86 22.77 9.68 -3.43
CA LEU A 86 23.68 8.55 -3.71
C LEU A 86 24.91 9.10 -4.42
N THR A 87 25.71 9.88 -3.68
CA THR A 87 27.17 10.10 -3.78
C THR A 87 27.51 11.50 -3.26
N LEU A 88 27.77 11.61 -1.95
CA LEU A 88 28.43 12.78 -1.35
C LEU A 88 29.91 12.44 -1.06
N SER A 89 30.59 11.83 -2.03
CA SER A 89 32.00 11.46 -1.94
C SER A 89 32.73 11.67 -3.27
N ALA A 90 32.85 12.90 -3.73
CA ALA A 90 33.93 13.36 -4.60
C ALA A 90 33.90 14.89 -4.66
N GLY A 91 35.00 15.54 -4.30
CA GLY A 91 35.12 16.99 -4.21
C GLY A 91 35.09 17.73 -5.56
N GLY A 92 34.78 19.03 -5.49
CA GLY A 92 34.80 19.98 -6.60
C GLY A 92 33.53 19.90 -7.46
N ASP A 93 32.80 20.95 -7.80
CA ASP A 93 33.19 22.32 -8.03
C ASP A 93 31.98 23.26 -7.79
N SER A 94 32.26 24.50 -7.42
CA SER A 94 31.28 25.49 -6.96
C SER A 94 30.58 26.18 -8.14
N ALA A 95 29.67 25.48 -8.83
CA ALA A 95 28.74 26.16 -9.72
C ALA A 95 27.67 26.86 -8.87
N LYS A 96 27.80 28.19 -8.72
CA LYS A 96 26.81 29.09 -8.11
C LYS A 96 25.50 29.05 -8.90
N SER A 97 24.71 28.02 -8.68
CA SER A 97 23.28 27.97 -8.95
C SER A 97 22.59 28.15 -7.61
N SER A 98 21.68 29.13 -7.49
CA SER A 98 20.82 29.29 -6.31
C SER A 98 19.83 28.14 -6.26
N LYS A 99 20.28 26.97 -5.82
CA LYS A 99 19.43 25.80 -5.64
C LYS A 99 18.61 25.98 -4.39
N ALA A 100 17.32 26.29 -4.54
CA ALA A 100 16.36 26.19 -3.45
C ALA A 100 16.06 24.69 -3.22
N ILE A 101 16.43 24.18 -2.04
CA ILE A 101 16.06 22.85 -1.58
C ILE A 101 14.78 22.98 -0.76
N ASN A 102 13.71 22.30 -1.18
CA ASN A 102 12.46 22.19 -0.44
C ASN A 102 12.24 20.74 -0.03
N ASN A 103 11.86 20.51 1.23
CA ASN A 103 11.46 19.19 1.72
C ASN A 103 9.94 19.08 1.66
N ILE A 104 9.45 17.97 1.14
CA ILE A 104 8.02 17.68 1.00
C ILE A 104 7.78 16.31 1.63
N SER A 105 6.90 16.26 2.63
CA SER A 105 6.48 15.01 3.26
C SER A 105 4.99 14.78 3.02
N PHE A 106 4.62 13.59 2.57
CA PHE A 106 3.24 13.23 2.27
C PHE A 106 3.05 11.71 2.29
N LYS A 107 1.79 11.27 2.47
CA LYS A 107 1.46 9.85 2.52
C LYS A 107 0.59 9.45 1.33
N VAL A 108 0.85 8.26 0.78
CA VAL A 108 0.06 7.67 -0.30
C VAL A 108 -0.58 6.37 0.19
N PRO A 109 -1.91 6.29 0.34
CA PRO A 109 -2.59 5.02 0.58
C PRO A 109 -2.42 4.09 -0.63
N LEU A 110 -1.85 2.90 -0.41
CA LEU A 110 -1.60 1.93 -1.47
C LEU A 110 -2.07 0.53 -1.04
N ALA A 111 -2.92 -0.06 -1.86
CA ALA A 111 -3.26 -1.48 -1.79
C ALA A 111 -2.18 -2.28 -2.53
N LEU A 112 -1.33 -2.99 -1.78
CA LEU A 112 -0.21 -3.74 -2.33
C LEU A 112 -0.64 -5.12 -2.86
N PRO A 113 0.09 -5.72 -3.82
CA PRO A 113 -0.21 -7.05 -4.32
C PRO A 113 -0.35 -8.04 -3.17
N THR A 114 -1.48 -8.74 -3.14
CA THR A 114 -1.84 -9.65 -2.06
C THR A 114 -1.54 -11.07 -2.48
N ASP A 115 -1.20 -11.91 -1.53
CA ASP A 115 -0.89 -13.30 -1.80
C ASP A 115 -2.13 -14.09 -2.26
N ASP A 116 -2.06 -14.70 -3.44
CA ASP A 116 -3.22 -15.36 -4.08
C ASP A 116 -3.76 -16.54 -3.26
N VAL A 117 -2.88 -17.37 -2.68
CA VAL A 117 -3.30 -18.52 -1.84
C VAL A 117 -4.02 -18.02 -0.59
N SER A 118 -3.47 -17.01 0.09
CA SER A 118 -4.11 -16.43 1.27
C SER A 118 -5.47 -15.79 0.95
N LYS A 119 -5.63 -15.26 -0.27
CA LYS A 119 -6.86 -14.63 -0.74
C LYS A 119 -7.94 -15.67 -1.02
N GLU A 120 -7.58 -16.79 -1.62
CA GLU A 120 -8.48 -17.94 -1.81
C GLU A 120 -8.90 -18.53 -0.45
N ASP A 121 -7.95 -18.73 0.45
CA ASP A 121 -8.21 -19.18 1.82
C ASP A 121 -9.20 -18.26 2.55
N LEU A 122 -9.03 -16.94 2.39
CA LEU A 122 -9.92 -15.97 2.99
C LEU A 122 -11.32 -16.04 2.39
N ALA A 123 -11.44 -16.13 1.07
CA ALA A 123 -12.73 -16.26 0.40
C ALA A 123 -13.48 -17.52 0.86
N ALA A 124 -12.80 -18.65 0.97
CA ALA A 124 -13.38 -19.90 1.45
C ALA A 124 -13.89 -19.78 2.91
N ARG A 125 -13.12 -19.11 3.78
CA ARG A 125 -13.52 -18.86 5.17
C ARG A 125 -14.75 -17.95 5.25
N ASP A 126 -14.78 -16.89 4.45
CA ASP A 126 -15.91 -15.95 4.37
C ASP A 126 -17.18 -16.67 3.91
N GLU A 127 -17.10 -17.51 2.88
CA GLU A 127 -18.21 -18.32 2.39
C GLU A 127 -18.74 -19.30 3.45
N ALA A 128 -17.85 -20.03 4.12
CA ALA A 128 -18.22 -20.94 5.19
C ALA A 128 -18.92 -20.21 6.35
N GLN A 129 -18.45 -19.02 6.71
CA GLN A 129 -19.06 -18.20 7.75
C GLN A 129 -20.46 -17.70 7.35
N ILE A 130 -20.64 -17.30 6.08
CA ILE A 130 -21.94 -16.89 5.54
C ILE A 130 -22.93 -18.05 5.57
N GLN A 131 -22.51 -19.24 5.14
CA GLN A 131 -23.35 -20.45 5.16
C GLN A 131 -23.76 -20.81 6.59
N ALA A 132 -22.80 -20.88 7.52
CA ALA A 132 -23.07 -21.15 8.93
C ALA A 132 -24.05 -20.13 9.54
N ARG A 133 -23.89 -18.85 9.21
CA ARG A 133 -24.81 -17.79 9.68
C ARG A 133 -26.21 -17.96 9.10
N ARG A 134 -26.35 -18.30 7.82
CA ARG A 134 -27.65 -18.56 7.17
C ARG A 134 -28.36 -19.75 7.82
N GLU A 135 -27.65 -20.85 8.04
CA GLU A 135 -28.21 -22.04 8.70
C GLU A 135 -28.66 -21.73 10.14
N MET A 136 -27.86 -20.99 10.91
CA MET A 136 -28.24 -20.57 12.26
C MET A 136 -29.53 -19.75 12.27
N VAL A 137 -29.67 -18.80 11.33
CA VAL A 137 -30.88 -17.97 11.21
C VAL A 137 -32.09 -18.84 10.85
N GLN A 138 -31.94 -19.76 9.89
CA GLN A 138 -33.01 -20.68 9.51
C GLN A 138 -33.43 -21.60 10.67
N ARG A 139 -32.47 -22.17 11.40
CA ARG A 139 -32.73 -22.99 12.60
C ARG A 139 -33.46 -22.21 13.69
N LYS A 140 -33.08 -20.95 13.93
CA LYS A 140 -33.77 -20.06 14.89
C LYS A 140 -35.20 -19.77 14.46
N LYS A 141 -35.43 -19.47 13.17
CA LYS A 141 -36.79 -19.24 12.62
C LYS A 141 -37.67 -20.49 12.74
N ALA A 142 -37.15 -21.67 12.43
CA ALA A 142 -37.86 -22.95 12.54
C ALA A 142 -38.15 -23.37 14.00
N ARG A 143 -37.34 -22.93 14.96
CA ARG A 143 -37.62 -23.09 16.40
C ARG A 143 -38.67 -22.10 16.89
N GLY A 144 -38.58 -20.83 16.51
CA GLY A 144 -39.58 -19.81 16.88
C GLY A 144 -40.98 -20.09 16.35
N SER A 145 -41.09 -20.61 15.12
CA SER A 145 -42.39 -20.98 14.53
C SER A 145 -43.10 -22.15 15.22
N ARG A 146 -42.39 -22.98 16.00
CA ARG A 146 -42.97 -24.12 16.72
C ARG A 146 -43.56 -23.77 18.08
N PHE A 147 -43.24 -22.60 18.63
CA PHE A 147 -43.71 -22.14 19.95
C PHE A 147 -44.75 -21.01 19.87
N GLY A 148 -45.05 -20.48 18.67
CA GLY A 148 -45.99 -19.38 18.47
C GLY A 148 -47.37 -19.77 17.93
N GLY A 149 -47.72 -21.05 17.94
CA GLY A 149 -49.04 -21.54 17.53
C GLY A 149 -49.87 -21.99 18.72
N PHE A 150 -50.48 -21.04 19.43
CA PHE A 150 -51.62 -21.22 20.33
C PHE A 150 -52.53 -20.00 20.21
#